data_AF-A0A660XGH0-F1
#
_entry.id   AF-A0A660XGH0-F1
#
_cell.length_a   1.000
_cell.length_b   1.000
_cell.length_c   1.000
_cell.angle_alpha   90.00
_cell.angle_beta   90.00
_cell.angle_gamma   90.00
#
_symmetry.space_group_name_H-M   'P 1'
#
loop_
_entity.id
_entity.type
_entity.pdbx_description
1 polymer ?
#
loop_
_entity_poly.entity_id
_entity_poly.type
_entity_poly.pdbx_seq_one_letter_code
_entity_poly.pdbx_strand_id
1 'polypeptide(L)'
;MSSDPQVDKKRLYRIGGSLTTQTLVVELDNAVTSYDDVTKDTGVIGTLLEDLDALPAPNDLAYLTEAYAMLFAAQGSKLRFTPIGKPDSWPELYYLQFTSDITGIAEVANGLLVFTKFKTHLVTGTGPLSLSQQPLSNDQGCLAFESVQTISGSALWVSSDGICISSGSQVIVASKDSLGKQSLDVTDSIVYDEAYYALDSFGTMLVYDFAYGKVYKRLKLGNESLAIANDVLYGWTSGELYTLFASANSVSMTYISPRCIEGSGTEQKTYKNVRIYHKGDIIIKIFIDDAEVVTKTLTGEDSTTIKVPQSEQRGFFIQFTVTGTGEVYEIEYIAGSRHNA
;
A
#
# COMPACT_ATOMS: atom_id res chain seq x y z
N MET A 1 33.59 -22.29 -30.70
CA MET A 1 33.18 -21.27 -31.68
C MET A 1 31.72 -20.99 -31.43
N SER A 2 31.35 -19.76 -31.07
CA SER A 2 29.93 -19.41 -31.01
C SER A 2 29.40 -19.28 -32.44
N SER A 3 28.22 -19.84 -32.70
CA SER A 3 27.48 -19.65 -33.96
C SER A 3 26.63 -18.38 -33.98
N ASP A 4 26.57 -17.66 -32.86
CA ASP A 4 25.85 -16.40 -32.75
C ASP A 4 26.62 -15.28 -33.48
N PRO A 5 26.01 -14.62 -34.48
CA PRO A 5 26.67 -13.56 -35.25
C PRO A 5 26.99 -12.30 -34.44
N GLN A 6 26.42 -12.12 -33.24
CA GLN A 6 26.72 -10.99 -32.36
C GLN A 6 27.97 -11.19 -31.51
N VAL A 7 28.55 -12.40 -31.49
CA VAL A 7 29.72 -12.74 -30.67
C VAL A 7 31.01 -12.57 -31.48
N ASP A 8 31.75 -11.51 -31.21
CA ASP A 8 33.03 -11.17 -31.87
C ASP A 8 34.26 -11.70 -31.10
N LYS A 9 34.15 -11.87 -29.78
CA LYS A 9 35.23 -12.33 -28.89
C LYS A 9 34.80 -13.47 -27.97
N LYS A 10 35.80 -14.13 -27.39
CA LYS A 10 35.67 -15.14 -26.34
C LYS A 10 36.70 -14.88 -25.24
N ARG A 11 36.32 -15.16 -23.99
CA ARG A 11 37.21 -15.03 -22.82
C ARG A 11 37.71 -16.39 -22.38
N LEU A 12 39.01 -16.53 -22.17
CA LEU A 12 39.64 -17.75 -21.66
C LEU A 12 40.02 -17.56 -20.19
N TYR A 13 39.47 -18.39 -19.31
CA TYR A 13 39.74 -18.37 -17.87
C TYR A 13 40.53 -19.62 -17.45
N ARG A 14 41.35 -19.49 -16.40
CA ARG A 14 42.10 -20.59 -15.79
C ARG A 14 41.79 -20.72 -14.30
N ILE A 15 41.76 -21.95 -13.81
CA ILE A 15 41.72 -22.31 -12.39
C ILE A 15 42.72 -23.43 -12.11
N GLY A 16 43.39 -23.40 -10.95
CA GLY A 16 44.40 -24.38 -10.55
C GLY A 16 45.78 -23.74 -10.28
N GLY A 17 46.70 -24.53 -9.72
CA GLY A 17 48.01 -24.03 -9.31
C GLY A 17 47.90 -23.03 -8.16
N SER A 18 48.40 -21.80 -8.35
CA SER A 18 48.21 -20.71 -7.38
C SER A 18 46.95 -19.87 -7.61
N LEU A 19 46.18 -20.13 -8.67
CA LEU A 19 44.90 -19.46 -8.95
C LEU A 19 43.75 -20.28 -8.33
N THR A 20 43.25 -19.85 -7.18
CA THR A 20 42.17 -20.55 -6.45
C THR A 20 40.78 -20.30 -7.05
N THR A 21 40.65 -19.33 -7.96
CA THR A 21 39.39 -18.92 -8.59
C THR A 21 39.61 -18.78 -10.09
N GLN A 22 38.57 -18.99 -10.90
CA GLN A 22 38.65 -18.81 -12.35
C GLN A 22 39.04 -17.37 -12.68
N THR A 23 40.26 -17.19 -13.20
CA THR A 23 40.86 -15.88 -13.47
C THR A 23 41.10 -15.71 -14.97
N LEU A 24 40.73 -14.55 -15.52
CA LEU A 24 40.85 -14.27 -16.95
C LEU A 24 42.31 -14.31 -17.37
N VAL A 25 42.63 -15.15 -18.36
CA VAL A 25 43.96 -15.25 -18.97
C VAL A 25 44.05 -14.32 -20.17
N VAL A 26 43.06 -14.36 -21.07
CA VAL A 26 43.08 -13.60 -22.33
C VAL A 26 41.67 -13.48 -22.94
N GLU A 27 41.43 -12.39 -23.67
CA GLU A 27 40.32 -12.29 -24.63
C GLU A 27 40.84 -12.61 -26.04
N LEU A 28 40.17 -13.54 -26.72
CA LEU A 28 40.52 -13.99 -28.07
C LEU A 28 39.39 -13.62 -29.03
N ASP A 29 39.69 -13.37 -30.30
CA ASP A 29 38.65 -13.27 -31.32
C ASP A 29 37.88 -14.59 -31.40
N ASN A 30 36.57 -14.52 -31.67
CA ASN A 30 35.71 -15.70 -31.74
C ASN A 30 36.37 -16.73 -32.69
N ALA A 31 36.86 -16.30 -33.86
CA ALA A 31 37.51 -17.10 -34.92
C ALA A 31 38.72 -17.95 -34.51
N VAL A 32 39.42 -17.61 -33.42
CA VAL A 32 40.63 -18.31 -32.99
C VAL A 32 40.27 -19.74 -32.56
N THR A 33 40.98 -20.77 -33.02
CA THR A 33 40.68 -22.17 -32.67
C THR A 33 41.72 -22.82 -31.75
N SER A 34 42.93 -22.24 -31.66
CA SER A 34 43.99 -22.67 -30.76
C SER A 34 44.63 -21.48 -30.05
N TYR A 35 45.08 -21.70 -28.83
CA TYR A 35 45.81 -20.73 -28.03
C TYR A 35 46.85 -21.50 -27.20
N ASP A 36 48.12 -21.13 -27.33
CA ASP A 36 49.21 -21.72 -26.54
C ASP A 36 49.39 -20.92 -25.25
N ASP A 37 49.04 -21.53 -24.14
CA ASP A 37 48.96 -20.85 -22.86
C ASP A 37 50.27 -20.95 -22.07
N VAL A 38 51.20 -20.04 -22.36
CA VAL A 38 52.54 -19.98 -21.73
C VAL A 38 52.60 -19.06 -20.50
N THR A 39 51.47 -18.46 -20.10
CA THR A 39 51.43 -17.49 -19.01
C THR A 39 51.58 -18.20 -17.67
N LYS A 40 52.57 -17.80 -16.86
CA LYS A 40 52.73 -18.30 -15.48
C LYS A 40 51.59 -17.78 -14.61
N ASP A 41 51.18 -18.52 -13.59
CA ASP A 41 50.10 -18.13 -12.70
C ASP A 41 50.34 -16.74 -12.06
N THR A 42 51.58 -16.41 -11.70
CA THR A 42 51.95 -15.08 -11.17
C THR A 42 51.84 -13.93 -12.18
N GLY A 43 51.74 -14.26 -13.48
CA GLY A 43 51.54 -13.31 -14.58
C GLY A 43 50.09 -13.16 -15.00
N VAL A 44 49.17 -13.95 -14.43
CA VAL A 44 47.73 -13.82 -14.67
C VAL A 44 47.18 -12.77 -13.71
N ILE A 45 47.13 -11.51 -14.17
CA ILE A 45 46.62 -10.36 -13.41
C ILE A 45 45.08 -10.26 -13.50
N GLY A 46 44.45 -11.02 -14.42
CA GLY A 46 43.11 -10.77 -14.93
C GLY A 46 41.95 -10.78 -13.93
N THR A 47 40.78 -10.38 -14.41
CA THR A 47 39.53 -10.33 -13.65
C THR A 47 39.02 -11.74 -13.34
N LEU A 48 38.45 -11.91 -12.15
CA LEU A 48 37.75 -13.16 -11.79
C LEU A 48 36.51 -13.33 -12.69
N LEU A 49 36.16 -14.57 -13.02
CA LEU A 49 34.88 -14.84 -13.67
C LEU A 49 33.75 -14.56 -12.68
N GLU A 50 32.99 -13.50 -12.92
CA GLU A 50 31.82 -13.13 -12.11
C GLU A 50 30.55 -13.90 -12.53
N ASP A 51 30.51 -14.44 -13.76
CA ASP A 51 29.29 -14.94 -14.39
C ASP A 51 28.96 -16.40 -14.09
N LEU A 52 29.75 -17.11 -13.27
CA LEU A 52 29.43 -18.52 -12.95
C LEU A 52 28.09 -18.66 -12.20
N ASP A 53 27.74 -17.62 -11.44
CA ASP A 53 26.53 -17.54 -10.62
C ASP A 53 25.45 -16.62 -11.23
N ALA A 54 25.71 -16.06 -12.42
CA ALA A 54 24.77 -15.22 -13.15
C ALA A 54 23.73 -16.09 -13.88
N LEU A 55 22.76 -16.58 -13.10
CA LEU A 55 21.64 -17.36 -13.62
C LEU A 55 20.50 -16.45 -14.08
N PRO A 56 19.71 -16.86 -15.09
CA PRO A 56 18.51 -16.13 -15.47
C PRO A 56 17.50 -16.10 -14.31
N ALA A 57 16.57 -15.15 -14.37
CA ALA A 57 15.46 -15.09 -13.43
C ALA A 57 14.75 -16.46 -13.34
N PRO A 58 14.53 -16.99 -12.12
CA PRO A 58 13.72 -18.18 -11.93
C PRO A 58 12.31 -18.02 -12.53
N ASN A 59 11.70 -19.13 -12.88
CA ASN A 59 10.28 -19.13 -13.24
C ASN A 59 9.41 -18.78 -12.01
N ASP A 60 8.22 -18.26 -12.29
CA ASP A 60 7.17 -17.99 -11.30
C ASP A 60 7.57 -16.98 -10.20
N LEU A 61 8.44 -16.03 -10.54
CA LEU A 61 8.69 -14.87 -9.69
C LEU A 61 7.44 -13.98 -9.61
N ALA A 62 7.11 -13.53 -8.40
CA ALA A 62 6.02 -12.62 -8.14
C ALA A 62 6.49 -11.38 -7.35
N TYR A 63 5.69 -10.31 -7.41
CA TYR A 63 5.88 -9.09 -6.60
C TYR A 63 7.24 -8.41 -6.79
N LEU A 64 7.71 -8.35 -8.04
CA LEU A 64 8.99 -7.75 -8.38
C LEU A 64 9.09 -6.32 -7.83
N THR A 65 10.08 -6.07 -6.98
CA THR A 65 10.29 -4.79 -6.30
C THR A 65 11.76 -4.42 -6.37
N GLU A 66 12.07 -3.16 -6.66
CA GLU A 66 13.43 -2.63 -6.59
C GLU A 66 13.68 -2.02 -5.21
N ALA A 67 14.83 -2.31 -4.62
CA ALA A 67 15.34 -1.66 -3.42
C ALA A 67 16.86 -1.86 -3.34
N TYR A 68 17.57 -0.93 -2.72
CA TYR A 68 19.03 -1.02 -2.53
C TYR A 68 19.82 -1.26 -3.83
N ALA A 69 19.32 -0.80 -4.98
CA ALA A 69 19.87 -1.09 -6.31
C ALA A 69 19.93 -2.60 -6.64
N MET A 70 19.03 -3.38 -6.06
CA MET A 70 18.80 -4.81 -6.33
C MET A 70 17.33 -5.02 -6.69
N LEU A 71 17.04 -6.10 -7.42
CA LEU A 71 15.68 -6.57 -7.59
C LEU A 71 15.37 -7.66 -6.56
N PHE A 72 14.15 -7.63 -6.03
CA PHE A 72 13.59 -8.60 -5.12
C PHE A 72 12.32 -9.19 -5.72
N ALA A 73 12.12 -10.50 -5.53
CA ALA A 73 10.89 -11.16 -5.93
C ALA A 73 10.60 -12.38 -5.06
N ALA A 74 9.32 -12.72 -4.95
CA ALA A 74 8.88 -13.93 -4.27
C ALA A 74 8.93 -15.14 -5.20
N GLN A 75 9.38 -16.27 -4.68
CA GLN A 75 9.22 -17.61 -5.26
C GLN A 75 8.64 -18.51 -4.16
N GLY A 76 7.31 -18.57 -4.05
CA GLY A 76 6.64 -19.17 -2.90
C GLY A 76 7.06 -18.50 -1.60
N SER A 77 7.72 -19.24 -0.71
CA SER A 77 8.25 -18.75 0.57
C SER A 77 9.68 -18.21 0.53
N LYS A 78 10.32 -18.18 -0.65
CA LYS A 78 11.67 -17.62 -0.82
C LYS A 78 11.59 -16.20 -1.34
N LEU A 79 12.25 -15.26 -0.66
CA LEU A 79 12.54 -13.95 -1.21
C LEU A 79 13.87 -14.05 -1.97
N ARG A 80 13.80 -14.08 -3.29
CA ARG A 80 14.95 -14.08 -4.21
C ARG A 80 15.42 -12.64 -4.44
N PHE A 81 16.71 -12.45 -4.65
CA PHE A 81 17.25 -11.13 -4.98
C PHE A 81 18.48 -11.19 -5.87
N THR A 82 18.73 -10.11 -6.61
CA THR A 82 19.89 -9.96 -7.49
C THR A 82 21.10 -9.37 -6.75
N PRO A 83 22.32 -9.49 -7.29
CA PRO A 83 23.42 -8.62 -6.91
C PRO A 83 23.11 -7.14 -7.21
N ILE A 84 23.85 -6.25 -6.55
CA ILE A 84 23.73 -4.79 -6.74
C ILE A 84 24.04 -4.44 -8.20
N GLY A 85 23.11 -3.73 -8.85
CA GLY A 85 23.27 -3.23 -10.21
C GLY A 85 23.25 -4.31 -11.31
N LYS A 86 22.86 -5.55 -10.99
CA LYS A 86 22.82 -6.68 -11.95
C LYS A 86 21.41 -7.30 -12.03
N PRO A 87 20.43 -6.61 -12.66
CA PRO A 87 19.03 -7.03 -12.67
C PRO A 87 18.75 -8.36 -13.40
N ASP A 88 19.68 -8.80 -14.25
CA ASP A 88 19.63 -10.01 -15.05
C ASP A 88 20.29 -11.24 -14.39
N SER A 89 20.90 -11.06 -13.21
CA SER A 89 21.64 -12.10 -12.50
C SER A 89 20.90 -12.52 -11.23
N TRP A 90 20.39 -13.76 -11.20
CA TRP A 90 19.63 -14.33 -10.07
C TRP A 90 20.31 -15.58 -9.48
N PRO A 91 21.39 -15.43 -8.69
CA PRO A 91 22.12 -16.56 -8.12
C PRO A 91 21.25 -17.49 -7.27
N GLU A 92 21.46 -18.81 -7.38
CA GLU A 92 20.64 -19.81 -6.66
C GLU A 92 20.72 -19.66 -5.13
N LEU A 93 21.83 -19.15 -4.61
CA LEU A 93 22.04 -18.97 -3.18
C LEU A 93 21.53 -17.62 -2.65
N TYR A 94 21.07 -16.72 -3.53
CA TYR A 94 20.60 -15.39 -3.14
C TYR A 94 19.11 -15.44 -2.83
N TYR A 95 18.81 -15.93 -1.63
CA TYR A 95 17.46 -15.91 -1.11
C TYR A 95 17.43 -15.78 0.42
N LEU A 96 16.32 -15.24 0.93
CA LEU A 96 15.91 -15.37 2.31
C LEU A 96 14.69 -16.29 2.40
N GLN A 97 14.69 -17.19 3.39
CA GLN A 97 13.62 -18.18 3.58
C GLN A 97 12.61 -17.68 4.62
N PHE A 98 11.33 -17.67 4.24
CA PHE A 98 10.21 -17.36 5.12
C PHE A 98 9.47 -18.64 5.53
N THR A 99 8.67 -18.55 6.60
CA THR A 99 7.92 -19.69 7.14
C THR A 99 6.69 -20.05 6.31
N SER A 100 6.23 -19.13 5.45
CA SER A 100 5.02 -19.27 4.65
C SER A 100 5.22 -18.52 3.35
N ASP A 101 4.35 -18.80 2.38
CA ASP A 101 4.43 -18.15 1.08
C ASP A 101 4.28 -16.63 1.22
N ILE A 102 5.12 -15.94 0.47
CA ILE A 102 5.13 -14.48 0.39
C ILE A 102 3.90 -14.08 -0.42
N THR A 103 3.15 -13.11 0.08
CA THR A 103 1.94 -12.58 -0.56
C THR A 103 2.08 -11.14 -1.03
N GLY A 104 3.26 -10.54 -0.83
CA GLY A 104 3.57 -9.21 -1.30
C GLY A 104 4.92 -8.71 -0.81
N ILE A 105 5.43 -7.69 -1.49
CA ILE A 105 6.68 -7.01 -1.16
C ILE A 105 6.45 -5.51 -1.32
N ALA A 106 6.98 -4.69 -0.42
CA ALA A 106 6.93 -3.23 -0.55
C ALA A 106 8.23 -2.59 -0.03
N GLU A 107 8.78 -1.65 -0.80
CA GLU A 107 9.84 -0.77 -0.33
C GLU A 107 9.27 0.31 0.60
N VAL A 108 9.99 0.57 1.69
CA VAL A 108 9.66 1.57 2.70
C VAL A 108 10.93 2.24 3.18
N ALA A 109 10.80 3.39 3.86
CA ALA A 109 11.93 4.21 4.29
C ALA A 109 12.98 3.44 5.12
N ASN A 110 12.56 2.49 5.96
CA ASN A 110 13.46 1.69 6.80
C ASN A 110 13.79 0.30 6.22
N GLY A 111 13.43 0.03 4.96
CA GLY A 111 13.87 -1.15 4.23
C GLY A 111 12.78 -1.79 3.37
N LEU A 112 12.69 -3.11 3.40
CA LEU A 112 11.74 -3.85 2.57
C LEU A 112 10.76 -4.60 3.46
N LEU A 113 9.47 -4.30 3.33
CA LEU A 113 8.42 -5.11 3.94
C LEU A 113 8.18 -6.35 3.08
N VAL A 114 8.17 -7.51 3.72
CA VAL A 114 7.85 -8.78 3.10
C VAL A 114 6.66 -9.38 3.83
N PHE A 115 5.57 -9.52 3.08
CA PHE A 115 4.30 -9.99 3.62
C PHE A 115 4.14 -11.48 3.39
N THR A 116 3.59 -12.14 4.39
CA THR A 116 2.87 -13.41 4.24
C THR A 116 1.41 -13.15 4.55
N LYS A 117 0.56 -14.17 4.42
CA LYS A 117 -0.88 -14.04 4.70
C LYS A 117 -1.21 -13.44 6.09
N PHE A 118 -0.41 -13.73 7.12
CA PHE A 118 -0.70 -13.31 8.51
C PHE A 118 0.45 -12.57 9.21
N LYS A 119 1.61 -12.42 8.56
CA LYS A 119 2.79 -11.81 9.16
C LYS A 119 3.45 -10.83 8.22
N THR A 120 3.98 -9.76 8.79
CA THR A 120 4.84 -8.79 8.13
C THR A 120 6.23 -8.90 8.69
N HIS A 121 7.23 -8.96 7.82
CA HIS A 121 8.64 -8.94 8.17
C HIS A 121 9.30 -7.71 7.57
N LEU A 122 10.34 -7.21 8.23
CA LEU A 122 11.22 -6.19 7.69
C LEU A 122 12.52 -6.86 7.25
N VAL A 123 12.94 -6.58 6.02
CA VAL A 123 14.24 -6.98 5.47
C VAL A 123 15.13 -5.74 5.33
N THR A 124 16.30 -5.81 5.94
CA THR A 124 17.29 -4.72 5.96
C THR A 124 18.67 -5.24 5.58
N GLY A 125 19.46 -4.39 4.93
CA GLY A 125 20.85 -4.67 4.58
C GLY A 125 21.37 -3.62 3.59
N THR A 126 22.65 -3.74 3.22
CA THR A 126 23.30 -2.85 2.23
C THR A 126 23.80 -3.62 1.00
N GLY A 127 23.55 -4.93 0.95
CA GLY A 127 23.93 -5.80 -0.15
C GLY A 127 23.59 -7.27 0.12
N PRO A 128 23.73 -8.15 -0.88
CA PRO A 128 23.16 -9.50 -0.87
C PRO A 128 23.56 -10.38 0.32
N LEU A 129 24.81 -10.25 0.78
CA LEU A 129 25.35 -11.04 1.89
C LEU A 129 25.07 -10.45 3.29
N SER A 130 24.49 -9.25 3.34
CA SER A 130 24.17 -8.53 4.58
C SER A 130 22.68 -8.45 4.87
N LEU A 131 21.85 -8.97 3.96
CA LEU A 131 20.40 -8.96 4.12
C LEU A 131 20.01 -9.84 5.30
N SER A 132 19.14 -9.30 6.15
CA SER A 132 18.58 -9.98 7.30
C SER A 132 17.08 -9.66 7.39
N GLN A 133 16.31 -10.64 7.85
CA GLN A 133 14.87 -10.51 8.07
C GLN A 133 14.55 -10.51 9.57
N GLN A 134 13.58 -9.70 9.97
CA GLN A 134 13.03 -9.71 11.32
C GLN A 134 11.49 -9.58 11.29
N PRO A 135 10.76 -10.27 12.18
CA PRO A 135 9.31 -10.12 12.25
C PRO A 135 8.95 -8.73 12.78
N LEU A 136 8.04 -8.06 12.07
CA LEU A 136 7.53 -6.74 12.44
C LEU A 136 6.11 -6.83 13.02
N SER A 137 5.32 -7.78 12.52
CA SER A 137 4.01 -8.14 13.08
C SER A 137 3.74 -9.63 12.86
N ASN A 138 3.10 -10.26 13.84
CA ASN A 138 2.72 -11.69 13.80
C ASN A 138 1.24 -11.92 13.51
N ASP A 139 0.47 -10.85 13.35
CA ASP A 139 -0.98 -10.83 13.24
C ASP A 139 -1.48 -9.96 12.06
N GLN A 140 -0.62 -9.09 11.52
CA GLN A 140 -0.91 -8.26 10.38
C GLN A 140 -0.03 -8.69 9.20
N GLY A 141 -0.64 -9.43 8.27
CA GLY A 141 -0.04 -9.81 6.98
C GLY A 141 -0.70 -9.07 5.83
N CYS A 142 -0.53 -9.56 4.61
CA CYS A 142 -1.19 -9.05 3.42
C CYS A 142 -2.06 -10.14 2.79
N LEU A 143 -3.34 -9.84 2.58
CA LEU A 143 -4.30 -10.79 2.00
C LEU A 143 -4.30 -10.78 0.47
N ALA A 144 -4.10 -9.61 -0.13
CA ALA A 144 -4.08 -9.38 -1.58
C ALA A 144 -2.98 -8.35 -1.90
N PHE A 145 -2.02 -8.72 -2.75
CA PHE A 145 -0.92 -7.85 -3.15
C PHE A 145 -1.42 -6.58 -3.83
N GLU A 146 -2.54 -6.69 -4.53
CA GLU A 146 -3.25 -5.62 -5.21
C GLU A 146 -3.64 -4.49 -4.26
N SER A 147 -3.68 -4.73 -2.95
CA SER A 147 -3.91 -3.70 -1.93
C SER A 147 -2.66 -2.91 -1.54
N VAL A 148 -1.46 -3.38 -1.92
CA VAL A 148 -0.19 -2.80 -1.49
C VAL A 148 0.12 -1.55 -2.30
N GLN A 149 0.23 -0.41 -1.63
CA GLN A 149 0.64 0.86 -2.22
C GLN A 149 1.72 1.51 -1.35
N THR A 150 2.52 2.39 -1.94
CA THR A 150 3.52 3.18 -1.20
C THR A 150 3.20 4.66 -1.27
N ILE A 151 3.40 5.35 -0.15
CA ILE A 151 3.32 6.81 -0.06
C ILE A 151 4.31 7.33 0.97
N SER A 152 5.09 8.33 0.59
CA SER A 152 6.02 9.03 1.49
C SER A 152 6.91 8.09 2.32
N GLY A 153 7.43 7.03 1.69
CA GLY A 153 8.27 6.02 2.33
C GLY A 153 7.54 5.07 3.29
N SER A 154 6.21 5.02 3.25
CA SER A 154 5.39 4.05 3.99
C SER A 154 4.60 3.18 3.02
N ALA A 155 4.41 1.92 3.38
CA ALA A 155 3.49 1.04 2.68
C ALA A 155 2.11 1.10 3.34
N LEU A 156 1.08 1.08 2.52
CA LEU A 156 -0.32 0.88 2.86
C LEU A 156 -0.76 -0.46 2.28
N TRP A 157 -1.50 -1.26 3.03
CA TRP A 157 -2.04 -2.54 2.53
C TRP A 157 -3.25 -2.99 3.35
N VAL A 158 -3.98 -3.97 2.84
CA VAL A 158 -5.09 -4.59 3.56
C VAL A 158 -4.65 -5.89 4.25
N SER A 159 -4.83 -5.90 5.58
CA SER A 159 -4.69 -7.05 6.46
C SER A 159 -6.06 -7.60 6.88
N SER A 160 -6.08 -8.69 7.65
CA SER A 160 -7.31 -9.29 8.20
C SER A 160 -8.07 -8.41 9.20
N ASP A 161 -7.46 -7.34 9.70
CA ASP A 161 -8.09 -6.41 10.64
C ASP A 161 -8.47 -5.05 10.02
N GLY A 162 -8.01 -4.75 8.80
CA GLY A 162 -8.29 -3.51 8.10
C GLY A 162 -7.09 -2.97 7.32
N ILE A 163 -7.10 -1.66 7.06
CA ILE A 163 -6.01 -0.97 6.34
C ILE A 163 -4.85 -0.77 7.31
N CYS A 164 -3.69 -1.29 6.95
CA CYS A 164 -2.44 -1.17 7.67
C CYS A 164 -1.53 -0.13 7.03
N ILE A 165 -0.67 0.49 7.85
CA ILE A 165 0.42 1.35 7.41
C ILE A 165 1.70 1.03 8.19
N SER A 166 2.85 1.08 7.52
CA SER A 166 4.17 1.04 8.15
C SER A 166 5.25 1.62 7.24
N SER A 167 6.21 2.33 7.81
CA SER A 167 7.46 2.76 7.18
C SER A 167 8.64 1.80 7.47
N GLY A 168 8.35 0.58 7.90
CA GLY A 168 9.32 -0.38 8.44
C GLY A 168 9.47 -0.30 9.96
N SER A 169 8.68 0.54 10.63
CA SER A 169 8.48 0.54 12.08
C SER A 169 7.26 -0.32 12.47
N GLN A 170 6.79 -0.21 13.71
CA GLN A 170 5.55 -0.88 14.15
C GLN A 170 4.42 -0.76 13.12
N VAL A 171 3.76 -1.88 12.82
CA VAL A 171 2.57 -1.92 11.97
C VAL A 171 1.38 -1.31 12.72
N ILE A 172 0.70 -0.35 12.09
CA ILE A 172 -0.49 0.31 12.64
C ILE A 172 -1.69 -0.06 11.75
N VAL A 173 -2.77 -0.57 12.36
CA VAL A 173 -4.05 -0.76 11.66
C VAL A 173 -4.80 0.59 11.63
N ALA A 174 -4.49 1.42 10.64
CA ALA A 174 -4.95 2.81 10.53
C ALA A 174 -6.48 2.94 10.57
N SER A 175 -7.21 1.97 10.00
CA SER A 175 -8.67 1.99 9.94
C SER A 175 -9.37 1.61 11.24
N LYS A 176 -8.67 1.00 12.19
CA LYS A 176 -9.30 0.33 13.34
C LYS A 176 -10.02 1.30 14.28
N ASP A 177 -9.42 2.46 14.54
CA ASP A 177 -10.00 3.45 15.45
C ASP A 177 -11.29 4.07 14.90
N SER A 178 -11.39 4.20 13.57
CA SER A 178 -12.52 4.85 12.89
C SER A 178 -13.61 3.87 12.46
N LEU A 179 -13.22 2.69 11.97
CA LEU A 179 -14.14 1.71 11.35
C LEU A 179 -14.27 0.42 12.18
N GLY A 180 -13.49 0.27 13.25
CA GLY A 180 -13.33 -1.03 13.90
C GLY A 180 -12.60 -2.04 12.99
N LYS A 181 -12.71 -3.32 13.32
CA LYS A 181 -12.17 -4.40 12.47
C LYS A 181 -12.89 -4.42 11.13
N GLN A 182 -12.13 -4.35 10.04
CA GLN A 182 -12.65 -4.44 8.68
C GLN A 182 -12.09 -5.68 7.98
N SER A 183 -12.96 -6.36 7.22
CA SER A 183 -12.56 -7.42 6.28
C SER A 183 -12.83 -6.89 4.89
N LEU A 184 -11.78 -6.69 4.10
CA LEU A 184 -11.85 -6.09 2.77
C LEU A 184 -11.32 -7.10 1.76
N ASP A 185 -12.05 -7.29 0.67
CA ASP A 185 -11.67 -8.14 -0.46
C ASP A 185 -11.22 -7.24 -1.61
N VAL A 186 -9.97 -6.81 -1.53
CA VAL A 186 -9.41 -5.81 -2.46
C VAL A 186 -8.93 -6.51 -3.73
N THR A 187 -9.43 -6.03 -4.88
CA THR A 187 -9.01 -6.50 -6.20
C THR A 187 -8.07 -5.53 -6.90
N ASP A 188 -8.07 -4.26 -6.49
CA ASP A 188 -7.14 -3.25 -6.99
C ASP A 188 -7.00 -2.13 -5.96
N SER A 189 -5.89 -1.39 -6.00
CA SER A 189 -5.73 -0.20 -5.19
C SER A 189 -4.83 0.82 -5.84
N ILE A 190 -4.98 2.07 -5.40
CA ILE A 190 -4.13 3.15 -5.88
C ILE A 190 -4.04 4.27 -4.85
N VAL A 191 -2.93 5.00 -4.85
CA VAL A 191 -2.77 6.24 -4.08
C VAL A 191 -2.78 7.41 -5.04
N TYR A 192 -3.67 8.37 -4.81
CA TYR A 192 -3.80 9.59 -5.61
C TYR A 192 -4.21 10.75 -4.69
N ASP A 193 -3.58 11.92 -4.83
CA ASP A 193 -3.87 13.14 -4.05
C ASP A 193 -4.09 12.89 -2.55
N GLU A 194 -3.12 12.22 -1.91
CA GLU A 194 -3.15 11.91 -0.46
C GLU A 194 -4.38 11.09 -0.01
N ALA A 195 -4.92 10.28 -0.93
CA ALA A 195 -5.96 9.31 -0.63
C ALA A 195 -5.56 7.91 -1.15
N TYR A 196 -5.76 6.92 -0.30
CA TYR A 196 -5.63 5.50 -0.65
C TYR A 196 -7.00 4.95 -1.00
N TYR A 197 -7.13 4.41 -2.20
CA TYR A 197 -8.35 3.84 -2.73
C TYR A 197 -8.20 2.32 -2.79
N ALA A 198 -8.98 1.58 -2.01
CA ALA A 198 -9.04 0.12 -2.05
C ALA A 198 -10.34 -0.31 -2.74
N LEU A 199 -10.24 -0.79 -3.98
CA LEU A 199 -11.35 -1.25 -4.80
C LEU A 199 -11.67 -2.72 -4.53
N ASP A 200 -12.95 -3.04 -4.36
CA ASP A 200 -13.45 -4.40 -4.26
C ASP A 200 -14.03 -4.93 -5.59
N SER A 201 -14.28 -6.24 -5.61
CA SER A 201 -14.87 -6.95 -6.76
C SER A 201 -16.30 -6.52 -7.13
N PHE A 202 -16.96 -5.72 -6.30
CA PHE A 202 -18.30 -5.17 -6.54
C PHE A 202 -18.28 -3.74 -7.09
N GLY A 203 -17.10 -3.21 -7.41
CA GLY A 203 -16.93 -1.85 -7.87
C GLY A 203 -17.16 -0.79 -6.79
N THR A 204 -16.97 -1.17 -5.53
CA THR A 204 -17.01 -0.28 -4.38
C THR A 204 -15.60 -0.06 -3.86
N MET A 205 -15.27 1.19 -3.55
CA MET A 205 -13.95 1.61 -3.11
C MET A 205 -14.05 2.09 -1.67
N LEU A 206 -13.28 1.50 -0.76
CA LEU A 206 -13.00 2.12 0.53
C LEU A 206 -11.83 3.10 0.33
N VAL A 207 -12.08 4.37 0.58
CA VAL A 207 -11.08 5.42 0.46
C VAL A 207 -10.65 5.84 1.85
N TYR A 208 -9.35 5.73 2.12
CA TYR A 208 -8.69 6.34 3.26
C TYR A 208 -8.02 7.63 2.78
N ASP A 209 -8.71 8.74 3.02
CA ASP A 209 -8.27 10.08 2.70
C ASP A 209 -7.53 10.64 3.92
N PHE A 210 -6.29 11.08 3.73
CA PHE A 210 -5.45 11.61 4.79
C PHE A 210 -4.99 13.05 4.54
N ALA A 211 -5.49 13.71 3.49
CA ALA A 211 -5.23 15.12 3.20
C ALA A 211 -5.79 16.06 4.30
N TYR A 212 -7.01 15.77 4.76
CA TYR A 212 -7.76 16.61 5.72
C TYR A 212 -7.99 15.93 7.08
N GLY A 213 -7.15 14.97 7.44
CA GLY A 213 -7.31 14.11 8.63
C GLY A 213 -7.70 12.67 8.26
N LYS A 214 -8.00 11.80 9.23
CA LYS A 214 -8.27 10.37 8.98
C LYS A 214 -9.72 10.14 8.53
N VAL A 215 -10.05 10.48 7.29
CA VAL A 215 -11.41 10.34 6.75
C VAL A 215 -11.53 9.04 5.97
N TYR A 216 -12.59 8.29 6.27
CA TYR A 216 -12.93 7.08 5.54
C TYR A 216 -14.26 7.27 4.81
N LYS A 217 -14.26 7.03 3.50
CA LYS A 217 -15.47 7.12 2.65
C LYS A 217 -15.59 5.88 1.78
N ARG A 218 -16.83 5.46 1.49
CA ARG A 218 -17.10 4.39 0.52
C ARG A 218 -17.68 5.01 -0.74
N LEU A 219 -17.06 4.73 -1.88
CA LEU A 219 -17.52 5.18 -3.19
C LEU A 219 -17.99 3.97 -3.98
N LYS A 220 -19.23 3.99 -4.49
CA LYS A 220 -19.73 2.93 -5.37
C LYS A 220 -19.88 3.48 -6.77
N LEU A 221 -18.82 3.33 -7.55
CA LEU A 221 -18.72 3.86 -8.91
C LEU A 221 -18.81 2.77 -9.98
N GLY A 222 -18.66 1.49 -9.60
CA GLY A 222 -18.71 0.36 -10.54
C GLY A 222 -17.42 0.18 -11.33
N ASN A 223 -16.27 0.61 -10.79
CA ASN A 223 -14.97 0.41 -11.42
C ASN A 223 -14.49 -1.03 -11.25
N GLU A 224 -13.77 -1.53 -12.25
CA GLU A 224 -13.16 -2.86 -12.26
C GLU A 224 -11.64 -2.76 -12.02
N SER A 225 -11.01 -1.64 -12.42
CA SER A 225 -9.63 -1.29 -12.06
C SER A 225 -9.42 0.23 -12.01
N LEU A 226 -8.27 0.63 -11.47
CA LEU A 226 -7.83 2.01 -11.30
C LEU A 226 -6.51 2.23 -12.01
N ALA A 227 -6.28 3.45 -12.49
CA ALA A 227 -4.99 3.84 -13.06
C ALA A 227 -4.74 5.32 -12.85
N ILE A 228 -3.46 5.70 -12.75
CA ILE A 228 -3.03 7.10 -12.80
C ILE A 228 -2.18 7.31 -14.05
N ALA A 229 -2.49 8.36 -14.79
CA ALA A 229 -1.65 8.83 -15.89
C ALA A 229 -1.73 10.34 -15.98
N ASN A 230 -0.60 11.01 -16.19
CA ASN A 230 -0.54 12.47 -16.33
C ASN A 230 -1.24 13.24 -15.20
N ASP A 231 -1.05 12.79 -13.95
CA ASP A 231 -1.66 13.41 -12.76
C ASP A 231 -3.20 13.41 -12.78
N VAL A 232 -3.78 12.35 -13.36
CA VAL A 232 -5.22 12.16 -13.42
C VAL A 232 -5.54 10.73 -13.00
N LEU A 233 -6.53 10.60 -12.11
CA LEU A 233 -7.07 9.32 -11.69
C LEU A 233 -8.15 8.84 -12.68
N TYR A 234 -7.99 7.61 -13.15
CA TYR A 234 -8.90 6.93 -14.05
C TYR A 234 -9.49 5.69 -13.40
N GLY A 235 -10.71 5.36 -13.79
CA GLY A 235 -11.37 4.11 -13.48
C GLY A 235 -11.76 3.41 -14.77
N TRP A 236 -11.44 2.12 -14.88
CA TRP A 236 -11.84 1.30 -16.00
C TRP A 236 -13.10 0.52 -15.65
N THR A 237 -14.08 0.49 -16.56
CA THR A 237 -15.32 -0.26 -16.41
C THR A 237 -15.77 -0.76 -17.77
N SER A 238 -16.03 -2.07 -17.89
CA SER A 238 -16.68 -2.67 -19.07
C SER A 238 -16.05 -2.30 -20.42
N GLY A 239 -14.71 -2.21 -20.47
CA GLY A 239 -13.97 -1.91 -21.70
C GLY A 239 -13.67 -0.44 -21.96
N GLU A 240 -14.20 0.47 -21.14
CA GLU A 240 -13.98 1.92 -21.27
C GLU A 240 -13.19 2.48 -20.08
N LEU A 241 -12.35 3.48 -20.35
CA LEU A 241 -11.57 4.20 -19.34
C LEU A 241 -12.20 5.58 -19.11
N TYR A 242 -12.56 5.86 -17.85
CA TYR A 242 -13.18 7.12 -17.45
C TYR A 242 -12.26 7.90 -16.53
N THR A 243 -12.19 9.21 -16.70
CA THR A 243 -11.59 10.08 -15.69
C THR A 243 -12.50 10.14 -14.47
N LEU A 244 -12.00 9.73 -13.31
CA LEU A 244 -12.75 9.82 -12.06
C LEU A 244 -12.81 11.28 -11.59
N PHE A 245 -13.95 11.67 -11.00
CA PHE A 245 -14.19 12.99 -10.42
C PHE A 245 -14.11 14.20 -11.39
N ALA A 246 -14.04 13.98 -12.70
CA ALA A 246 -14.06 15.06 -13.70
C ALA A 246 -15.47 15.59 -14.05
N SER A 247 -16.52 14.87 -13.64
CA SER A 247 -17.90 15.27 -13.92
C SER A 247 -18.34 16.43 -13.04
N ALA A 248 -19.09 17.38 -13.60
CA ALA A 248 -19.78 18.41 -12.83
C ALA A 248 -21.03 17.88 -12.08
N ASN A 249 -21.47 16.65 -12.37
CA ASN A 249 -22.61 16.04 -11.71
C ASN A 249 -22.22 15.51 -10.33
N SER A 250 -23.01 15.84 -9.32
CA SER A 250 -22.87 15.30 -7.97
C SER A 250 -23.40 13.86 -7.87
N VAL A 251 -22.73 13.04 -7.06
CA VAL A 251 -23.18 11.71 -6.67
C VAL A 251 -23.77 11.77 -5.27
N SER A 252 -24.81 10.98 -5.01
CA SER A 252 -25.40 10.92 -3.67
C SER A 252 -24.43 10.25 -2.69
N MET A 253 -24.10 10.93 -1.60
CA MET A 253 -23.40 10.37 -0.45
C MET A 253 -24.37 9.83 0.60
N THR A 254 -23.88 8.88 1.41
CA THR A 254 -24.42 8.53 2.72
C THR A 254 -23.26 8.56 3.71
N TYR A 255 -23.37 9.39 4.73
CA TYR A 255 -22.41 9.52 5.82
C TYR A 255 -23.09 9.17 7.14
N ILE A 256 -22.37 8.46 8.02
CA ILE A 256 -22.79 8.17 9.40
C ILE A 256 -21.61 8.53 10.29
N SER A 257 -21.82 9.43 11.26
CA SER A 257 -20.77 9.78 12.21
C SER A 257 -20.53 8.66 13.23
N PRO A 258 -19.39 8.67 13.94
CA PRO A 258 -19.25 7.92 15.19
C PRO A 258 -20.32 8.32 16.21
N ARG A 259 -20.46 7.51 17.26
CA ARG A 259 -21.20 7.90 18.47
C ARG A 259 -20.35 8.88 19.26
N CYS A 260 -20.73 10.14 19.27
CA CYS A 260 -20.00 11.19 19.96
C CYS A 260 -20.39 11.22 21.44
N ILE A 261 -19.53 10.67 22.29
CA ILE A 261 -19.76 10.54 23.73
C ILE A 261 -19.26 11.74 24.56
N GLU A 262 -18.49 12.65 23.98
CA GLU A 262 -17.94 13.84 24.66
C GLU A 262 -17.29 13.53 26.02
N GLY A 263 -16.31 12.62 26.02
CA GLY A 263 -15.51 12.27 27.19
C GLY A 263 -16.04 11.11 28.02
N SER A 264 -17.34 11.06 28.34
CA SER A 264 -17.92 10.01 29.19
C SER A 264 -19.20 9.41 28.61
N GLY A 265 -19.17 8.10 28.33
CA GLY A 265 -20.36 7.35 27.90
C GLY A 265 -21.38 7.08 29.01
N THR A 266 -21.09 7.45 30.26
CA THR A 266 -21.97 7.24 31.42
C THR A 266 -22.59 8.53 31.94
N GLU A 267 -22.20 9.69 31.40
CA GLU A 267 -22.75 10.98 31.78
C GLU A 267 -23.77 11.46 30.75
N GLN A 268 -24.97 11.79 31.24
CA GLN A 268 -26.01 12.38 30.41
C GLN A 268 -25.67 13.85 30.11
N LYS A 269 -25.77 14.22 28.84
CA LYS A 269 -25.46 15.56 28.32
C LYS A 269 -26.68 16.15 27.66
N THR A 270 -26.66 17.47 27.48
CA THR A 270 -27.70 18.20 26.76
C THR A 270 -27.17 18.73 25.42
N TYR A 271 -27.78 18.32 24.32
CA TYR A 271 -27.45 18.73 22.95
C TYR A 271 -28.56 19.65 22.43
N LYS A 272 -28.34 20.96 22.46
CA LYS A 272 -29.39 21.96 22.14
C LYS A 272 -29.42 22.35 20.67
N ASN A 273 -28.23 22.66 20.15
CA ASN A 273 -28.04 23.22 18.83
C ASN A 273 -26.95 22.41 18.11
N VAL A 274 -27.20 22.11 16.85
CA VAL A 274 -26.23 21.54 15.92
C VAL A 274 -26.10 22.54 14.78
N ARG A 275 -24.90 23.06 14.55
CA ARG A 275 -24.57 23.91 13.41
C ARG A 275 -24.01 23.03 12.31
N ILE A 276 -24.43 23.30 11.09
CA ILE A 276 -23.93 22.63 9.90
C ILE A 276 -23.64 23.65 8.82
N TYR A 277 -22.44 23.58 8.25
CA TYR A 277 -22.08 24.31 7.03
C TYR A 277 -22.05 23.34 5.86
N HIS A 278 -22.87 23.60 4.85
CA HIS A 278 -23.03 22.71 3.70
C HIS A 278 -23.15 23.50 2.39
N LYS A 279 -22.95 22.80 1.28
CA LYS A 279 -23.22 23.26 -0.09
C LYS A 279 -23.93 22.18 -0.89
N GLY A 280 -24.98 22.54 -1.62
CA GLY A 280 -25.82 21.59 -2.36
C GLY A 280 -26.92 20.98 -1.49
N ASP A 281 -27.50 19.88 -1.97
CA ASP A 281 -28.71 19.31 -1.39
C ASP A 281 -28.39 18.11 -0.49
N ILE A 282 -28.70 18.25 0.80
CA ILE A 282 -28.48 17.20 1.80
C ILE A 282 -29.68 17.04 2.73
N ILE A 283 -29.76 15.87 3.34
CA ILE A 283 -30.66 15.55 4.45
C ILE A 283 -29.77 15.15 5.60
N ILE A 284 -29.79 15.93 6.68
CA ILE A 284 -29.15 15.56 7.94
C ILE A 284 -30.20 15.02 8.91
N LYS A 285 -29.88 13.90 9.54
CA LYS A 285 -30.62 13.37 10.68
C LYS A 285 -29.73 13.40 11.91
N ILE A 286 -30.31 13.80 13.04
CA ILE A 286 -29.64 13.87 14.34
C ILE A 286 -30.27 12.79 15.21
N PHE A 287 -29.41 12.00 15.85
CA PHE A 287 -29.80 10.94 16.78
C PHE A 287 -29.22 11.23 18.16
N ILE A 288 -30.00 10.96 19.20
CA ILE A 288 -29.56 10.98 20.60
C ILE A 288 -29.96 9.63 21.20
N ASP A 289 -29.00 8.90 21.76
CA ASP A 289 -29.20 7.54 22.30
C ASP A 289 -29.93 6.60 21.33
N ASP A 290 -29.48 6.58 20.07
CA ASP A 290 -30.05 5.82 18.94
C ASP A 290 -31.48 6.23 18.51
N ALA A 291 -32.11 7.22 19.14
CA ALA A 291 -33.40 7.77 18.73
C ALA A 291 -33.22 8.94 17.76
N GLU A 292 -33.90 8.92 16.61
CA GLU A 292 -33.93 10.05 15.67
C GLU A 292 -34.71 11.21 16.31
N VAL A 293 -34.03 12.33 16.57
CA VAL A 293 -34.62 13.51 17.23
C VAL A 293 -34.92 14.66 16.26
N VAL A 294 -34.21 14.70 15.13
CA VAL A 294 -34.43 15.69 14.07
C VAL A 294 -34.07 15.09 12.72
N THR A 295 -34.90 15.35 11.70
CA THR A 295 -34.53 15.25 10.29
C THR A 295 -34.71 16.61 9.63
N LYS A 296 -33.71 17.06 8.88
CA LYS A 296 -33.72 18.35 8.18
C LYS A 296 -33.16 18.21 6.77
N THR A 297 -33.95 18.63 5.79
CA THR A 297 -33.50 18.86 4.41
C THR A 297 -32.91 20.26 4.30
N LEU A 298 -31.73 20.34 3.70
CA LEU A 298 -30.96 21.56 3.49
C LEU A 298 -30.55 21.63 2.01
N THR A 299 -30.61 22.82 1.42
CA THR A 299 -30.35 23.05 -0.01
C THR A 299 -29.53 24.32 -0.20
N GLY A 300 -28.81 24.41 -1.32
CA GLY A 300 -27.92 25.55 -1.58
C GLY A 300 -26.69 25.58 -0.67
N GLU A 301 -26.11 26.75 -0.45
CA GLU A 301 -24.92 26.95 0.40
C GLU A 301 -25.31 27.81 1.61
N ASP A 302 -25.25 27.22 2.81
CA ASP A 302 -25.66 27.92 4.04
C ASP A 302 -25.00 27.33 5.30
N SER A 303 -24.92 28.17 6.35
CA SER A 303 -24.58 27.77 7.71
C SER A 303 -25.85 27.76 8.55
N THR A 304 -26.46 26.57 8.70
CA THR A 304 -27.74 26.40 9.39
C THR A 304 -27.53 25.95 10.83
N THR A 305 -28.21 26.60 11.78
CA THR A 305 -28.36 26.08 13.16
C THR A 305 -29.66 25.28 13.29
N ILE A 306 -29.52 23.98 13.54
CA ILE A 306 -30.60 23.04 13.80
C ILE A 306 -30.84 22.95 15.32
N LYS A 307 -32.07 23.25 15.75
CA LYS A 307 -32.49 23.11 17.15
C LYS A 307 -33.08 21.73 17.39
N VAL A 308 -32.59 21.03 18.41
CA VAL A 308 -33.16 19.75 18.84
C VAL A 308 -34.40 20.03 19.71
N PRO A 309 -35.51 19.27 19.58
CA PRO A 309 -36.71 19.45 20.42
C PRO A 309 -36.41 19.31 21.91
N GLN A 310 -36.89 20.23 22.75
CA GLN A 310 -36.52 20.32 24.17
C GLN A 310 -36.73 19.01 24.96
N SER A 311 -37.76 18.24 24.64
CA SER A 311 -38.06 16.93 25.24
C SER A 311 -37.02 15.85 24.91
N GLU A 312 -36.22 16.06 23.87
CA GLU A 312 -35.34 15.06 23.26
C GLU A 312 -33.87 15.48 23.27
N GLN A 313 -33.53 16.64 23.84
CA GLN A 313 -32.16 17.18 23.87
C GLN A 313 -31.18 16.40 24.76
N ARG A 314 -31.62 15.36 25.48
CA ARG A 314 -30.80 14.72 26.52
C ARG A 314 -30.48 13.27 26.19
N GLY A 315 -29.19 12.93 26.29
CA GLY A 315 -28.72 11.56 26.16
C GLY A 315 -27.24 11.40 26.48
N PHE A 316 -26.72 10.19 26.35
CA PHE A 316 -25.33 9.84 26.61
C PHE A 316 -24.42 10.16 25.42
N PHE A 317 -24.92 10.01 24.19
CA PHE A 317 -24.20 10.35 22.96
C PHE A 317 -25.11 10.98 21.90
N ILE A 318 -24.48 11.69 20.96
CA ILE A 318 -25.12 12.20 19.74
C ILE A 318 -24.49 11.52 18.52
N GLN A 319 -25.29 11.33 17.47
CA GLN A 319 -24.83 10.78 16.19
C GLN A 319 -25.56 11.47 15.03
N PHE A 320 -24.91 11.54 13.88
CA PHE A 320 -25.43 12.18 12.67
C PHE A 320 -25.47 11.18 11.52
N THR A 321 -26.51 11.28 10.69
CA THR A 321 -26.47 10.72 9.34
C THR A 321 -26.71 11.82 8.33
N VAL A 322 -25.91 11.87 7.27
CA VAL A 322 -26.10 12.82 6.16
C VAL A 322 -26.27 12.04 4.87
N THR A 323 -27.30 12.35 4.09
CA THR A 323 -27.50 11.79 2.76
C THR A 323 -27.78 12.88 1.74
N GLY A 324 -27.34 12.75 0.51
CA GLY A 324 -27.68 13.69 -0.56
C GLY A 324 -26.51 13.96 -1.50
N THR A 325 -26.64 14.94 -2.37
CA THR A 325 -25.68 15.25 -3.44
C THR A 325 -24.82 16.49 -3.14
N GLY A 326 -24.89 17.02 -1.92
CA GLY A 326 -24.07 18.14 -1.47
C GLY A 326 -22.75 17.75 -0.80
N GLU A 327 -22.04 18.77 -0.33
CA GLU A 327 -20.84 18.71 0.48
C GLU A 327 -21.15 19.22 1.89
N VAL A 328 -20.53 18.61 2.91
CA VAL A 328 -20.60 19.07 4.31
C VAL A 328 -19.20 19.45 4.75
N TYR A 329 -19.02 20.71 5.12
CA TYR A 329 -17.73 21.24 5.58
C TYR A 329 -17.58 21.17 7.10
N GLU A 330 -18.70 21.26 7.83
CA GLU A 330 -18.68 21.31 9.29
C GLU A 330 -19.98 20.75 9.89
N ILE A 331 -19.86 20.00 10.99
CA ILE A 331 -20.95 19.70 11.92
C ILE A 331 -20.43 20.04 13.33
N GLU A 332 -20.91 21.15 13.89
CA GLU A 332 -20.54 21.63 15.23
C GLU A 332 -21.71 21.44 16.20
N TYR A 333 -21.43 20.95 17.41
CA TYR A 333 -22.38 20.94 18.52
C TYR A 333 -21.66 21.18 19.84
N ILE A 334 -22.41 21.63 20.84
CA ILE A 334 -21.91 21.82 22.20
C ILE A 334 -22.68 20.88 23.13
N ALA A 335 -21.96 19.98 23.79
CA ALA A 335 -22.53 19.18 24.86
C ALA A 335 -22.56 19.97 26.17
N GLY A 336 -23.76 20.34 26.60
CA GLY A 336 -23.97 20.96 27.90
C GLY A 336 -23.82 19.94 29.02
N SER A 337 -22.87 20.16 29.92
CA SER A 337 -22.78 19.44 31.19
C SER A 337 -23.80 20.00 32.20
N ARG A 338 -24.19 19.16 33.16
CA ARG A 338 -24.96 19.61 34.32
C ARG A 338 -24.06 20.51 35.18
N HIS A 339 -24.10 21.82 34.97
CA HIS A 339 -23.75 22.73 36.07
C HIS A 339 -24.86 22.55 37.12
N ASN A 340 -24.51 21.91 38.23
CA ASN A 340 -25.38 21.84 39.40
C ASN A 340 -25.75 23.26 39.82
N ALA A 341 -27.05 23.53 39.83
CA ALA A 341 -27.62 24.54 40.72
C ALA A 341 -27.51 24.05 42.17
#